data_AF-A0A967WNZ4-F1
#
_entry.id   AF-A0A967WNZ4-F1
#
_cell.length_a   1.000
_cell.length_b   1.000
_cell.length_c   1.000
_cell.angle_alpha   90.00
_cell.angle_beta   90.00
_cell.angle_gamma   90.00
#
_symmetry.space_group_name_H-M   'P 1'
#
loop_
_entity.id
_entity.type
_entity.pdbx_description
1 polymer ?
#
loop_
_entity_poly.entity_id
_entity_poly.type
_entity_poly.pdbx_seq_one_letter_code
_entity_poly.pdbx_strand_id
1 'polypeptide(L)'
;RRLFDSLRAAIEALGAAEIRVTKSQIAFRRGKAFAWAWVPDRYLRGGHAPLVLTLSFPKRDDSRRWKEIVEPAPGRFMHHLELYMEAEIDEEVRRWLRDAWEAAA
;
A
#
# COMPACT_ATOMS: atom_id res chain seq x y z
N ARG A 1 -12.07 6.29 -7.07
CA ARG A 1 -11.26 6.76 -8.21
C ARG A 1 -10.22 7.77 -7.75
N ARG A 2 -10.61 8.98 -7.31
CA ARG A 2 -9.67 10.01 -6.80
C ARG A 2 -8.66 9.52 -5.75
N LEU A 3 -9.12 8.75 -4.75
CA LEU A 3 -8.24 8.16 -3.72
C LEU A 3 -7.12 7.28 -4.30
N PHE A 4 -7.45 6.40 -5.26
CA PHE A 4 -6.46 5.58 -5.93
C PHE A 4 -5.51 6.41 -6.80
N ASP A 5 -6.04 7.43 -7.50
CA ASP A 5 -5.23 8.31 -8.34
C ASP A 5 -4.20 9.10 -7.50
N SER A 6 -4.61 9.57 -6.32
CA SER A 6 -3.72 10.23 -5.35
C SER A 6 -2.63 9.28 -4.83
N LEU A 7 -2.99 8.04 -4.49
CA LEU A 7 -2.01 7.01 -4.10
C LEU A 7 -1.01 6.74 -5.22
N ARG A 8 -1.50 6.56 -6.44
CA ARG A 8 -0.67 6.33 -7.62
C ARG A 8 0.30 7.48 -7.84
N ALA A 9 -0.16 8.73 -7.79
CA ALA A 9 0.68 9.90 -7.95
C ALA A 9 1.78 9.98 -6.86
N ALA A 10 1.45 9.61 -5.61
CA ALA A 10 2.42 9.55 -4.53
C ALA A 10 3.52 8.50 -4.77
N ILE A 11 3.18 7.35 -5.37
CA ILE A 11 4.15 6.32 -5.73
C ILE A 11 5.01 6.74 -6.93
N GLU A 12 4.40 7.32 -7.97
CA GLU A 12 5.11 7.81 -9.17
C GLU A 12 6.12 8.92 -8.82
N ALA A 13 5.84 9.73 -7.79
CA ALA A 13 6.76 10.74 -7.29
C ALA A 13 8.04 10.17 -6.62
N LEU A 14 8.05 8.88 -6.25
CA LEU A 14 9.24 8.22 -5.69
C LEU A 14 10.23 7.79 -6.77
N GLY A 15 9.75 7.53 -7.99
CA GLY A 15 10.55 7.08 -9.13
C GLY A 15 9.85 5.98 -9.94
N ALA A 16 10.62 5.29 -10.78
CA ALA A 16 10.09 4.25 -11.64
C ALA A 16 9.47 3.09 -10.83
N ALA A 17 8.24 2.71 -11.20
CA ALA A 17 7.57 1.52 -10.70
C ALA A 17 6.70 0.89 -11.81
N GLU A 18 6.80 -0.42 -12.00
CA GLU A 18 5.90 -1.18 -12.85
C GLU A 18 4.54 -1.35 -12.16
N ILE A 19 3.47 -1.26 -12.94
CA ILE A 19 2.10 -1.55 -12.49
C ILE A 19 1.67 -2.91 -13.04
N ARG A 20 1.20 -3.80 -12.17
CA ARG A 20 0.56 -5.07 -12.55
C ARG A 20 -0.87 -5.13 -12.03
N VAL A 21 -1.83 -5.12 -12.95
CA VAL A 21 -3.25 -5.26 -12.63
C VAL A 21 -3.61 -6.74 -12.59
N THR A 22 -4.26 -7.16 -11.51
CA THR A 22 -4.79 -8.52 -11.34
C THR A 22 -6.31 -8.48 -11.23
N LYS A 23 -6.94 -9.64 -11.02
CA LYS A 23 -8.39 -9.73 -10.86
C LYS A 23 -8.93 -8.88 -9.71
N SER A 24 -8.19 -8.78 -8.60
CA SER A 24 -8.66 -8.13 -7.37
C SER A 24 -7.81 -6.96 -6.89
N GLN A 25 -6.57 -6.85 -7.34
CA GLN A 25 -5.62 -5.86 -6.81
C GLN A 25 -4.72 -5.29 -7.92
N ILE A 26 -4.16 -4.12 -7.66
CA ILE A 26 -3.12 -3.49 -8.46
C ILE A 26 -1.83 -3.53 -7.65
N ALA A 27 -0.78 -4.14 -8.20
CA ALA A 27 0.53 -4.23 -7.57
C ALA A 27 1.52 -3.25 -8.20
N PHE A 28 2.33 -2.60 -7.36
CA PHE A 28 3.45 -1.74 -7.77
C PHE A 28 4.77 -2.45 -7.50
N ARG A 29 5.72 -2.34 -8.43
CA ARG A 29 7.00 -3.08 -8.38
C ARG A 29 8.18 -2.22 -8.82
N ARG A 30 9.34 -2.38 -8.19
CA ARG A 30 10.61 -1.74 -8.61
C ARG A 30 11.62 -2.79 -9.09
N GLY A 31 11.89 -3.79 -8.27
CA GLY A 31 12.37 -5.12 -8.68
C GLY A 31 11.46 -6.21 -8.09
N LYS A 32 11.10 -6.03 -6.81
CA LYS A 32 10.09 -6.81 -6.10
C LYS A 32 8.79 -6.00 -5.98
N ALA A 33 7.68 -6.69 -5.72
CA ALA A 33 6.42 -6.02 -5.39
C ALA A 33 6.50 -5.46 -3.97
N PHE A 34 6.09 -4.21 -3.81
CA PHE A 34 6.23 -3.47 -2.55
C PHE A 34 4.94 -2.81 -2.07
N ALA A 35 4.02 -2.54 -3.00
CA ALA A 35 2.71 -2.00 -2.67
C ALA A 35 1.61 -2.71 -3.44
N TRP A 36 0.46 -2.91 -2.80
CA TRP A 36 -0.75 -3.44 -3.40
C TRP A 36 -1.94 -2.56 -3.01
N ALA A 37 -2.74 -2.21 -3.99
CA ALA A 37 -3.97 -1.45 -3.81
C ALA A 37 -5.16 -2.30 -4.25
N TRP A 38 -6.16 -2.43 -3.38
CA TRP A 38 -7.39 -3.14 -3.71
C TRP A 38 -8.61 -2.49 -3.06
N VAL A 39 -9.79 -2.76 -3.62
CA VAL A 39 -11.07 -2.16 -3.20
C VAL A 39 -11.93 -3.27 -2.62
N PRO A 40 -11.97 -3.43 -1.28
CA PRO A 40 -12.70 -4.53 -0.64
C PRO A 40 -14.18 -4.56 -0.97
N ASP A 41 -14.86 -3.42 -0.99
CA ASP A 41 -16.30 -3.32 -1.31
C ASP A 41 -16.66 -3.87 -2.70
N ARG A 42 -15.68 -4.04 -3.60
CA ARG A 42 -15.90 -4.68 -4.90
C ARG A 42 -16.04 -6.20 -4.80
N TYR A 43 -15.54 -6.82 -3.73
CA TYR A 43 -15.46 -8.28 -3.55
C TYR A 43 -16.15 -8.76 -2.27
N LEU A 44 -16.29 -7.90 -1.27
CA LEU A 44 -16.87 -8.18 0.04
C LEU A 44 -18.15 -7.35 0.24
N ARG A 45 -19.10 -7.85 1.02
CA ARG A 45 -20.40 -7.20 1.22
C ARG A 45 -20.33 -6.14 2.32
N GLY A 46 -20.12 -4.89 1.92
CA GLY A 46 -20.41 -3.66 2.68
C GLY A 46 -19.56 -3.41 3.93
N GLY A 47 -19.35 -2.13 4.23
CA GLY A 47 -18.73 -1.69 5.48
C GLY A 47 -17.20 -1.79 5.51
N HIS A 48 -16.54 -1.87 4.36
CA HIS A 48 -15.08 -1.89 4.28
C HIS A 48 -14.52 -0.55 3.79
N ALA A 49 -13.21 -0.37 3.97
CA ALA A 49 -12.53 0.81 3.46
C ALA A 49 -12.65 0.89 1.92
N PRO A 50 -12.79 2.10 1.34
CA PRO A 50 -12.87 2.28 -0.10
C PRO A 50 -11.57 1.95 -0.82
N LEU A 51 -10.44 1.93 -0.11
CA LEU A 51 -9.16 1.45 -0.60
C LEU A 51 -8.37 0.83 0.55
N VAL A 52 -7.81 -0.36 0.32
CA VAL A 52 -6.81 -0.95 1.21
C VAL A 52 -5.46 -0.93 0.50
N LEU A 53 -4.48 -0.35 1.20
CA LEU A 53 -3.08 -0.32 0.81
C LEU A 53 -2.32 -1.35 1.63
N THR A 54 -1.66 -2.29 0.96
CA THR A 54 -0.67 -3.17 1.59
C THR A 54 0.72 -2.71 1.20
N LEU A 55 1.63 -2.59 2.18
CA LEU A 55 3.04 -2.27 1.96
C LEU A 55 3.95 -3.38 2.49
N SER A 56 5.12 -3.56 1.87
CA SER A 56 6.14 -4.49 2.35
C SER A 56 7.48 -3.78 2.51
N PHE A 57 8.01 -3.78 3.73
CA PHE A 57 9.34 -3.24 4.09
C PHE A 57 9.92 -3.99 5.30
N PRO A 58 11.25 -4.01 5.51
CA PRO A 58 11.94 -4.94 6.41
C PRO A 58 11.94 -4.51 7.88
N LYS A 59 10.87 -3.84 8.33
CA LYS A 59 10.70 -3.44 9.72
C LYS A 59 9.22 -3.40 10.10
N ARG A 60 8.89 -3.93 11.27
CA ARG A 60 7.58 -3.69 11.88
C ARG A 60 7.48 -2.21 12.28
N ASP A 61 6.44 -1.54 11.80
CA ASP A 61 6.16 -0.14 12.15
C ASP A 61 5.07 -0.11 13.24
N ASP A 62 5.21 0.84 14.15
CA ASP A 62 4.52 0.92 15.42
C ASP A 62 3.30 1.87 15.37
N SER A 63 3.02 2.45 14.21
CA SER A 63 1.86 3.32 14.03
C SER A 63 0.55 2.58 14.25
N ARG A 64 -0.37 3.24 14.96
CA ARG A 64 -1.71 2.71 15.24
C ARG A 64 -2.64 2.72 14.02
N ARG A 65 -2.18 3.31 12.90
CA ARG A 65 -2.94 3.37 11.65
C ARG A 65 -2.97 2.04 10.91
N TRP A 66 -1.99 1.18 11.15
CA TRP A 66 -1.99 -0.16 10.59
C TRP A 66 -3.18 -0.94 11.14
N LYS A 67 -4.07 -1.34 10.25
CA LYS A 67 -5.15 -2.27 10.59
C LYS A 67 -4.57 -3.63 10.98
N GLU A 68 -3.56 -4.07 10.25
CA GLU A 68 -2.93 -5.36 10.45
C GLU A 68 -1.47 -5.30 10.01
N ILE A 69 -0.60 -5.96 10.76
CA ILE A 69 0.79 -6.22 10.35
C ILE A 69 1.02 -7.71 10.48
N VAL A 70 1.47 -8.33 9.39
CA VAL A 70 1.86 -9.74 9.36
C VAL A 70 3.32 -9.87 8.96
N GLU A 71 3.96 -10.95 9.40
CA GLU A 71 5.34 -11.30 9.03
C GLU A 71 5.31 -12.66 8.31
N PRO A 72 5.08 -12.71 6.98
CA PRO A 72 4.95 -13.99 6.28
C PRO A 72 6.25 -14.81 6.24
N ALA A 73 7.39 -14.16 6.46
CA ALA A 73 8.70 -14.78 6.60
C ALA A 73 9.58 -13.88 7.49
N PRO A 74 10.58 -14.44 8.22
CA PRO A 74 11.44 -13.65 9.09
C PRO A 74 12.04 -12.43 8.39
N GLY A 75 11.83 -11.24 8.97
CA GLY A 75 12.32 -9.96 8.44
C GLY A 75 11.52 -9.40 7.25
N ARG A 76 10.43 -10.06 6.83
CA ARG A 76 9.54 -9.57 5.79
C ARG A 76 8.18 -9.25 6.38
N PHE A 77 7.88 -7.96 6.51
CA PHE A 77 6.59 -7.48 7.00
C PHE A 77 5.67 -7.10 5.84
N MET A 78 4.37 -7.29 6.07
CA MET A 78 3.29 -6.79 5.23
C MET A 78 2.34 -6.00 6.13
N HIS A 79 2.18 -4.72 5.82
CA HIS A 79 1.40 -3.79 6.61
C HIS A 79 0.16 -3.38 5.82
N HIS A 80 -1.02 -3.57 6.42
CA HIS A 80 -2.31 -3.29 5.82
C HIS A 80 -2.87 -2.00 6.40
N LEU A 81 -3.14 -1.04 5.52
CA LEU A 81 -3.71 0.26 5.84
C LEU A 81 -5.04 0.41 5.13
N GLU A 82 -6.06 0.81 5.89
CA GLU A 82 -7.33 1.27 5.33
C GLU A 82 -7.24 2.76 5.04
N LEU A 83 -7.61 3.15 3.82
CA LEU A 83 -7.67 4.54 3.38
C LEU A 83 -9.11 4.87 3.02
N TYR A 84 -9.65 5.91 3.65
CA TYR A 84 -11.00 6.43 3.47
C TYR A 84 -11.01 7.72 2.64
N MET A 85 -9.96 8.54 2.72
CA MET A 85 -9.88 9.82 2.00
C MET A 85 -8.46 10.19 1.56
N GLU A 86 -8.36 11.06 0.54
CA GLU A 86 -7.08 11.45 -0.08
C GLU A 86 -6.12 12.13 0.91
N ALA A 87 -6.66 12.84 1.90
CA ALA A 87 -5.87 13.52 2.92
C ALA A 87 -5.10 12.55 3.84
N GLU A 88 -5.49 11.29 3.89
CA GLU A 88 -4.76 10.27 4.66
C GLU A 88 -3.46 9.84 3.98
N ILE A 89 -3.26 10.18 2.70
CA ILE A 89 -1.98 10.04 1.99
C ILE A 89 -1.09 11.25 2.34
N ASP A 90 -0.88 11.40 3.64
CA ASP A 90 -0.08 12.42 4.29
C ASP A 90 1.41 12.06 4.27
N GLU A 91 2.22 12.82 5.02
CA GLU A 91 3.67 12.61 5.10
C GLU A 91 4.04 11.25 5.71
N GLU A 92 3.24 10.72 6.64
CA GLU A 92 3.49 9.43 7.27
C GLU A 92 3.30 8.29 6.25
N VAL A 93 2.19 8.31 5.50
CA VAL A 93 1.96 7.34 4.42
C VAL A 93 3.02 7.48 3.33
N ARG A 94 3.41 8.71 2.95
CA ARG A 94 4.46 8.95 1.96
C ARG A 94 5.82 8.43 2.42
N ARG A 95 6.13 8.50 3.73
CA ARG A 95 7.33 7.89 4.31
C ARG A 95 7.29 6.37 4.16
N TRP A 96 6.19 5.70 4.49
CA TRP A 96 6.09 4.25 4.32
C TRP A 96 6.15 3.82 2.85
N LEU A 97 5.55 4.59 1.94
CA LEU A 97 5.66 4.34 0.50
C LEU A 97 7.13 4.41 0.06
N ARG A 98 7.90 5.37 0.57
CA ARG A 98 9.34 5.49 0.33
C ARG A 98 10.10 4.29 0.89
N ASP A 99 9.88 3.95 2.14
CA ASP A 99 10.54 2.82 2.82
C ASP A 99 10.30 1.50 2.03
N ALA A 100 9.07 1.28 1.57
CA ALA A 100 8.71 0.12 0.74
C ALA A 100 9.37 0.17 -0.66
N TRP A 101 9.39 1.33 -1.31
CA TRP A 101 10.00 1.50 -2.63
C TRP A 101 11.53 1.34 -2.60
N GLU A 102 12.19 1.78 -1.52
CA GLU A 102 13.63 1.60 -1.30
C GLU A 102 13.97 0.13 -1.01
N ALA A 103 13.19 -0.53 -0.17
CA ALA A 103 13.38 -1.95 0.16
C ALA A 103 13.16 -2.91 -1.03
N ALA A 104 12.49 -2.44 -2.08
CA ALA A 104 12.13 -3.25 -3.24
C ALA A 104 13.04 -3.07 -4.46
N ALA A 105 14.08 -2.24 -4.32
CA ALA A 105 15.19 -2.14 -5.28
C ALA A 105 15.92 -3.49 -5.44
#